data_AF-A0A251VIU9-F1
#
_entry.id   AF-A0A251VIU9-F1
#
_cell.length_a   1.000
_cell.length_b   1.000
_cell.length_c   1.000
_cell.angle_alpha   90.00
_cell.angle_beta   90.00
_cell.angle_gamma   90.00
#
_symmetry.space_group_name_H-M   'P 1'
#
loop_
_entity.id
_entity.type
_entity.pdbx_description
1 polymer ?
#
loop_
_entity_poly.entity_id
_entity_poly.type
_entity_poly.pdbx_seq_one_letter_code
_entity_poly.pdbx_strand_id
1 'polypeptide(L)'
;MQQSPLSHPPQHITRIRLLHRSNATFFILGTTGNVYTVTLATTPTCTCPDPTVPCKHIHFLYVHALSLPLNNPCLHRRTLRPCQLTRLLSTKISKEAVASAPIRRRFHELYRRSNGGKLLVHVEDGSKCPVCLEEFRVGRWRVVACGACKNPIHVVCLTAWKSKSSRTCVICRARWRETKQEDKYLNLSAYVGEDDNMVRT
;
A
#
# COMPACT_ATOMS: atom_id res chain seq x y z
N MET A 1 -34.29 42.16 14.44
CA MET A 1 -32.94 42.26 13.85
C MET A 1 -32.42 40.85 13.63
N GLN A 2 -32.52 40.36 12.40
CA GLN A 2 -31.98 39.05 12.00
C GLN A 2 -30.46 39.12 11.98
N GLN A 3 -29.80 38.25 12.76
CA GLN A 3 -28.38 37.96 12.58
C GLN A 3 -28.26 36.63 11.84
N SER A 4 -27.79 36.73 10.60
CA SER A 4 -27.44 35.62 9.71
C SER A 4 -26.32 34.77 10.32
N PRO A 5 -26.38 33.44 10.25
CA PRO A 5 -25.23 32.62 10.60
C PRO A 5 -24.18 32.71 9.50
N LEU A 6 -22.98 33.11 9.89
CA LEU A 6 -21.76 33.09 9.07
C LEU A 6 -21.55 31.66 8.53
N SER A 7 -21.75 31.51 7.22
CA SER A 7 -21.36 30.33 6.46
C SER A 7 -19.84 30.26 6.38
N HIS A 8 -19.22 29.58 7.35
CA HIS A 8 -17.84 29.15 7.18
C HIS A 8 -17.79 27.97 6.18
N PRO A 9 -16.87 27.99 5.21
CA PRO A 9 -16.85 27.02 4.11
C PRO A 9 -16.57 25.61 4.64
N PRO A 10 -17.11 24.57 4.00
CA PRO A 10 -16.78 23.19 4.35
C PRO A 10 -15.31 22.95 4.03
N GLN A 11 -14.47 22.73 5.04
CA GLN A 11 -13.06 22.36 4.87
C GLN A 11 -12.94 20.87 4.49
N HIS A 12 -13.76 20.44 3.54
CA HIS A 12 -13.71 19.12 2.94
C HIS A 12 -12.44 18.99 2.09
N ILE A 13 -11.75 17.86 2.26
CA ILE A 13 -10.65 17.32 1.44
C ILE A 13 -9.23 17.64 1.97
N THR A 14 -8.81 16.96 3.05
CA THR A 14 -7.48 16.33 3.12
C THR A 14 -7.44 15.32 4.27
N ARG A 15 -7.66 14.03 4.01
CA ARG A 15 -7.36 13.00 5.02
C ARG A 15 -6.48 11.88 4.49
N ILE A 16 -5.44 12.27 3.75
CA ILE A 16 -4.28 11.40 3.62
C ILE A 16 -3.56 11.40 4.98
N ARG A 17 -3.25 10.22 5.51
CA ARG A 17 -2.61 10.04 6.81
C ARG A 17 -1.56 8.94 6.76
N LEU A 18 -0.52 9.05 7.57
CA LEU A 18 0.49 8.00 7.76
C LEU A 18 0.01 7.02 8.84
N LEU A 19 -0.05 5.72 8.50
CA LEU A 19 -0.45 4.67 9.43
C LEU A 19 0.76 4.09 10.17
N HIS A 20 1.82 3.81 9.41
CA HIS A 20 3.00 3.13 9.90
C HIS A 20 4.21 3.42 9.01
N ARG A 21 5.39 3.35 9.62
CA ARG A 21 6.68 3.41 8.93
C ARG A 21 7.51 2.20 9.33
N SER A 22 8.06 1.51 8.34
CA SER A 22 9.03 0.43 8.52
C SER A 22 10.24 0.71 7.63
N ASN A 23 11.36 1.14 8.23
CA ASN A 23 12.56 1.58 7.52
C ASN A 23 12.26 2.66 6.45
N ALA A 24 12.41 2.31 5.18
CA ALA A 24 12.16 3.15 4.01
C ALA A 24 10.75 2.99 3.42
N THR A 25 9.90 2.19 4.04
CA THR A 25 8.53 1.89 3.61
C THR A 25 7.51 2.59 4.51
N PHE A 26 6.56 3.27 3.87
CA PHE A 26 5.54 4.10 4.52
C PHE A 26 4.15 3.63 4.09
N PHE A 27 3.28 3.38 5.06
CA PHE A 27 1.91 2.95 4.84
C PHE A 27 0.98 4.15 4.96
N ILE A 28 0.37 4.52 3.84
CA ILE A 28 -0.39 5.76 3.67
C ILE A 28 -1.86 5.42 3.50
N LEU A 29 -2.70 5.95 4.39
CA LEU A 29 -4.15 5.94 4.24
C LEU A 29 -4.56 6.98 3.20
N GLY A 30 -5.19 6.55 2.12
CA GLY A 30 -5.77 7.43 1.10
C GLY A 30 -7.16 7.95 1.48
N THR A 31 -7.66 8.91 0.71
CA THR A 31 -8.96 9.56 0.95
C THR A 31 -10.16 8.62 0.86
N THR A 32 -10.04 7.50 0.14
CA THR A 32 -11.09 6.48 0.01
C THR A 32 -10.96 5.35 1.04
N GLY A 33 -10.09 5.50 2.04
CA GLY A 33 -9.79 4.47 3.02
C GLY A 33 -8.82 3.39 2.55
N ASN A 34 -8.42 3.38 1.27
CA ASN A 34 -7.42 2.44 0.77
C ASN A 34 -6.04 2.72 1.35
N VAL A 35 -5.31 1.67 1.70
CA VAL A 35 -3.92 1.77 2.16
C VAL A 35 -2.98 1.58 0.98
N TYR A 36 -2.15 2.60 0.74
CA TYR A 36 -1.09 2.60 -0.25
C TYR A 36 0.27 2.51 0.42
N THR A 37 1.24 1.95 -0.28
CA THR A 37 2.61 1.85 0.20
C THR A 37 3.48 2.79 -0.62
N VAL A 38 4.21 3.67 0.07
CA VAL A 38 5.28 4.49 -0.52
C VAL A 38 6.62 3.93 -0.07
N THR A 39 7.52 3.69 -1.01
CA THR A 39 8.90 3.26 -0.70
C THR A 39 9.85 4.36 -1.14
N LEU A 40 10.60 4.90 -0.18
CA LEU A 40 11.67 5.86 -0.46
C LEU A 40 12.92 5.11 -0.93
N ALA A 41 13.36 5.43 -2.13
CA ALA A 41 14.61 5.01 -2.72
C ALA A 41 15.15 6.16 -3.58
N THR A 42 16.25 5.94 -4.30
CA THR A 42 16.73 6.90 -5.32
C THR A 42 15.65 7.25 -6.33
N THR A 43 14.75 6.30 -6.63
CA THR A 43 13.49 6.55 -7.34
C THR A 43 12.33 6.15 -6.42
N PRO A 44 11.66 7.12 -5.78
CA PRO A 44 10.50 6.86 -4.92
C PRO A 44 9.37 6.18 -5.69
N THR A 45 8.71 5.21 -5.08
CA THR A 45 7.58 4.50 -5.70
C THR A 45 6.35 4.53 -4.81
N CYS A 46 5.18 4.44 -5.41
CA CYS A 46 3.91 4.31 -4.70
C CYS A 46 3.03 3.25 -5.38
N THR A 47 2.28 2.48 -4.59
CA THR A 47 1.36 1.45 -5.12
C THR A 47 0.01 2.00 -5.59
N CYS A 48 -0.22 3.31 -5.49
CA CYS A 48 -1.46 3.94 -5.94
C CYS A 48 -1.64 3.85 -7.47
N PRO A 49 -2.88 3.90 -7.97
CA PRO A 49 -3.16 3.82 -9.40
C PRO A 49 -2.79 5.09 -10.20
N ASP A 50 -2.40 6.17 -9.51
CA ASP A 50 -2.00 7.43 -10.14
C ASP A 50 -0.65 7.27 -10.87
N PRO A 51 -0.58 7.51 -12.20
CA PRO A 51 0.65 7.39 -12.98
C PRO A 51 1.62 8.57 -12.75
N THR A 52 1.19 9.63 -12.07
CA THR A 52 2.00 10.82 -11.81
C THR A 52 3.10 10.50 -10.82
N VAL A 53 4.33 10.92 -11.10
CA VAL A 53 5.47 10.79 -10.18
C VAL A 53 6.17 12.15 -10.04
N PRO A 54 6.24 12.71 -8.81
CA PRO A 54 5.66 12.19 -7.56
C PRO A 54 4.12 12.26 -7.51
N CYS A 55 3.43 11.20 -7.07
CA CYS A 55 1.97 11.23 -6.90
C CYS A 55 1.58 12.01 -5.64
N LYS A 56 0.28 12.22 -5.41
CA LYS A 56 -0.21 12.90 -4.19
C LYS A 56 0.23 12.25 -2.87
N HIS A 57 0.43 10.93 -2.83
CA HIS A 57 0.89 10.23 -1.63
C HIS A 57 2.39 10.45 -1.34
N ILE A 58 3.20 10.57 -2.39
CA ILE A 58 4.63 10.91 -2.24
C ILE A 58 4.77 12.38 -1.83
N HIS A 59 3.96 13.28 -2.41
CA HIS A 59 3.88 14.67 -1.99
C HIS A 59 3.47 14.80 -0.52
N PHE A 60 2.43 14.06 -0.09
CA PHE A 60 2.02 14.01 1.30
C PHE A 60 3.17 13.55 2.21
N LEU A 61 3.89 12.50 1.82
CA LEU A 61 5.03 12.01 2.59
C LEU A 61 6.10 13.09 2.75
N TYR A 62 6.45 13.82 1.69
CA TYR A 62 7.45 14.89 1.77
C TYR A 62 6.98 16.08 2.61
N VAL A 63 5.82 16.65 2.30
CA VAL A 63 5.38 17.92 2.88
C VAL A 63 4.82 17.74 4.28
N HIS A 64 3.97 16.72 4.50
CA HIS A 64 3.24 16.58 5.76
C HIS A 64 3.92 15.62 6.72
N ALA A 65 4.38 14.45 6.25
CA ALA A 65 4.97 13.46 7.15
C ALA A 65 6.46 13.73 7.46
N LEU A 66 7.22 14.27 6.50
CA LEU A 66 8.64 14.61 6.66
C LEU A 66 8.89 16.12 6.77
N SER A 67 7.84 16.94 6.74
CA SER A 67 7.88 18.40 6.97
C SER A 67 8.87 19.15 6.07
N LEU A 68 8.98 18.75 4.80
CA LEU A 68 9.80 19.48 3.83
C LEU A 68 9.15 20.82 3.49
N PRO A 69 9.94 21.90 3.35
CA PRO A 69 9.42 23.18 2.92
C PRO A 69 8.91 23.09 1.48
N LEU A 70 7.85 23.84 1.16
CA LEU A 70 7.17 23.79 -0.15
C LEU A 70 8.05 24.24 -1.33
N ASN A 71 9.13 24.96 -1.06
CA ASN A 71 10.11 25.36 -2.07
C ASN A 71 11.21 24.30 -2.30
N ASN A 72 11.12 23.12 -1.66
CA ASN A 72 12.17 22.12 -1.76
C ASN A 72 12.18 21.45 -3.15
N PRO A 73 13.32 21.41 -3.87
CA PRO A 73 13.39 20.81 -5.20
C PRO A 73 13.03 19.32 -5.24
N CYS A 74 13.13 18.59 -4.13
CA CYS A 74 12.76 17.17 -4.06
C CYS A 74 11.26 16.93 -4.35
N LEU A 75 10.40 17.94 -4.15
CA LEU A 75 8.96 17.81 -4.35
C LEU A 75 8.58 17.58 -5.82
N HIS A 76 9.38 18.08 -6.76
CA HIS A 76 9.10 17.97 -8.19
C HIS A 76 10.00 16.96 -8.91
N ARG A 77 11.01 16.41 -8.22
CA ARG A 77 11.97 15.48 -8.82
C ARG A 77 11.47 14.05 -8.76
N ARG A 78 11.62 13.33 -9.87
CA ARG A 78 11.39 11.88 -9.94
C ARG A 78 12.48 11.07 -9.24
N THR A 79 13.68 11.64 -9.12
CA THR A 79 14.82 10.97 -8.51
C THR A 79 15.43 11.81 -7.40
N LEU A 80 15.91 11.11 -6.38
CA LEU A 80 16.59 11.67 -5.22
C LEU A 80 18.08 11.34 -5.32
N ARG A 81 18.92 12.31 -4.97
CA ARG A 81 20.35 12.04 -4.75
C ARG A 81 20.52 11.16 -3.50
N PRO A 82 21.55 10.31 -3.42
CA PRO A 82 21.79 9.46 -2.26
C PRO A 82 21.81 10.23 -0.93
N CYS A 83 22.47 11.39 -0.89
CA CYS A 83 22.50 12.25 0.30
C CYS A 83 21.10 12.77 0.71
N GLN A 84 20.25 13.09 -0.27
CA GLN A 84 18.87 13.52 -0.02
C GLN A 84 18.03 12.37 0.52
N LEU A 85 18.18 11.17 -0.05
CA LEU A 85 17.51 9.96 0.43
C LEU A 85 17.90 9.65 1.88
N THR A 86 19.19 9.62 2.19
CA THR A 86 19.68 9.39 3.57
C THR A 86 19.10 10.43 4.52
N ARG A 87 19.12 11.72 4.15
CA ARG A 87 18.51 12.78 4.95
C ARG A 87 17.03 12.54 5.21
N LEU A 88 16.26 12.20 4.18
CA LEU A 88 14.82 11.92 4.30
C LEU A 88 14.52 10.72 5.19
N LEU A 89 15.33 9.66 5.10
CA LEU A 89 15.19 8.48 5.95
C LEU A 89 15.56 8.78 7.41
N SER A 90 16.49 9.71 7.67
CA SER A 90 16.85 10.13 9.03
C SER A 90 15.87 11.15 9.64
N THR A 91 15.00 11.78 8.83
CA THR A 91 14.03 12.76 9.31
C THR A 91 12.99 12.13 10.25
N LYS A 92 12.67 12.86 11.33
CA LYS A 92 11.59 12.51 12.27
C LYS A 92 10.23 12.74 11.60
N ILE A 93 9.28 11.86 11.90
CA ILE A 93 7.93 11.94 11.35
C ILE A 93 7.11 12.96 12.13
N SER A 94 6.42 13.86 11.42
CA SER A 94 5.47 14.81 12.02
C SER A 94 4.29 14.08 12.65
N LYS A 95 3.93 14.43 13.89
CA LYS A 95 2.84 13.75 14.64
C LYS A 95 1.48 14.02 14.00
N GLU A 96 1.32 15.20 13.41
CA GLU A 96 0.10 15.72 12.79
C GLU A 96 -0.26 14.96 11.50
N ALA A 97 0.74 14.35 10.86
CA ALA A 97 0.55 13.53 9.67
C ALA A 97 0.11 12.10 10.00
N VAL A 98 0.30 11.66 11.24
CA VAL A 98 0.03 10.28 11.67
C VAL A 98 -1.47 10.11 11.96
N ALA A 99 -2.06 9.01 11.48
CA ALA A 99 -3.44 8.67 11.81
C ALA A 99 -3.61 8.40 13.32
N SER A 100 -4.82 8.52 13.84
CA SER A 100 -5.09 8.23 15.25
C SER A 100 -4.76 6.79 15.64
N ALA A 101 -4.56 6.59 16.95
CA ALA A 101 -4.22 5.28 17.50
C ALA A 101 -5.25 4.17 17.17
N PRO A 102 -6.59 4.40 17.21
CA PRO A 102 -7.58 3.38 16.83
C PRO A 102 -7.41 2.88 15.40
N ILE A 103 -7.29 3.80 14.43
CA ILE A 103 -7.11 3.46 13.01
C ILE A 103 -5.82 2.66 12.82
N ARG A 104 -4.73 3.08 13.48
CA ARG A 104 -3.44 2.39 13.40
C ARG A 104 -3.50 1.00 14.03
N ARG A 105 -4.23 0.82 15.13
CA ARG A 105 -4.45 -0.51 15.72
C ARG A 105 -5.20 -1.43 14.76
N ARG A 106 -6.27 -0.93 14.12
CA ARG A 106 -7.02 -1.69 13.10
C ARG A 106 -6.17 -2.01 11.89
N PHE A 107 -5.38 -1.05 11.42
CA PHE A 107 -4.38 -1.30 10.39
C PHE A 107 -3.44 -2.42 10.80
N HIS A 108 -2.84 -2.39 12.00
CA HIS A 108 -1.93 -3.44 12.43
C HIS A 108 -2.61 -4.80 12.63
N GLU A 109 -3.85 -4.83 13.11
CA GLU A 109 -4.63 -6.07 13.26
C GLU A 109 -4.91 -6.69 11.89
N LEU A 110 -5.50 -5.92 10.97
CA LEU A 110 -5.80 -6.39 9.63
C LEU A 110 -4.54 -6.68 8.85
N TYR A 111 -3.51 -5.83 8.97
CA TYR A 111 -2.22 -6.07 8.33
C TYR A 111 -1.56 -7.33 8.89
N ARG A 112 -1.65 -7.66 10.20
CA ARG A 112 -1.14 -8.92 10.78
C ARG A 112 -1.94 -10.15 10.34
N ARG A 113 -3.27 -10.06 10.35
CA ARG A 113 -4.16 -11.11 9.84
C ARG A 113 -3.92 -11.34 8.35
N SER A 114 -3.67 -10.25 7.63
CA SER A 114 -3.20 -10.28 6.27
C SER A 114 -1.77 -10.77 6.21
N ASN A 115 -0.85 -10.52 7.15
CA ASN A 115 0.60 -10.83 7.08
C ASN A 115 0.96 -12.33 7.13
N GLY A 116 0.00 -13.21 6.87
CA GLY A 116 0.18 -14.39 6.00
C GLY A 116 -0.01 -14.05 4.52
N GLY A 117 0.38 -12.84 4.08
CA GLY A 117 -0.26 -12.22 2.93
C GLY A 117 0.07 -10.73 2.82
N LYS A 118 0.85 -10.48 1.79
CA LYS A 118 0.44 -9.41 0.87
C LYS A 118 -1.02 -9.70 0.46
N LEU A 119 -1.51 -8.94 -0.49
CA LEU A 119 -2.51 -9.43 -1.42
C LEU A 119 -1.95 -10.55 -2.33
N LEU A 120 -1.38 -11.57 -1.67
CA LEU A 120 -0.82 -12.82 -2.12
C LEU A 120 -1.79 -13.85 -1.56
N VAL A 121 -2.46 -14.55 -2.46
CA VAL A 121 -2.66 -16.00 -2.38
C VAL A 121 -2.34 -16.59 -1.00
N HIS A 122 -3.37 -16.99 -0.25
CA HIS A 122 -3.19 -17.81 0.95
C HIS A 122 -2.49 -19.11 0.54
N VAL A 123 -1.37 -19.40 1.19
CA VAL A 123 -0.58 -20.61 0.99
C VAL A 123 -0.50 -21.30 2.35
N GLU A 124 -1.00 -22.53 2.45
CA GLU A 124 -0.92 -23.31 3.67
C GLU A 124 0.55 -23.62 4.01
N ASP A 125 0.90 -23.64 5.30
CA ASP A 125 2.26 -23.97 5.75
C ASP A 125 2.68 -25.36 5.23
N GLY A 126 3.86 -25.41 4.59
CA GLY A 126 4.37 -26.64 3.95
C GLY A 126 3.92 -26.85 2.50
N SER A 127 3.08 -25.97 1.93
CA SER A 127 2.73 -26.01 0.51
C SER A 127 3.97 -25.79 -0.36
N LYS A 128 4.08 -26.56 -1.45
CA LYS A 128 5.18 -26.50 -2.41
C LYS A 128 4.68 -26.04 -3.77
N CYS A 129 5.52 -25.32 -4.50
CA CYS A 129 5.20 -24.97 -5.87
C CYS A 129 5.14 -26.24 -6.73
N PRO A 130 4.04 -26.50 -7.46
CA PRO A 130 3.89 -27.72 -8.25
C PRO A 130 4.86 -27.83 -9.43
N VAL A 131 5.59 -26.76 -9.74
CA VAL A 131 6.53 -26.69 -10.87
C VAL A 131 7.97 -26.95 -10.42
N CYS A 132 8.44 -26.29 -9.35
CA CYS A 132 9.81 -26.42 -8.86
C CYS A 132 9.94 -27.22 -7.57
N LEU A 133 8.83 -27.62 -6.95
CA LEU A 133 8.77 -28.37 -5.69
C LEU A 133 9.41 -27.66 -4.48
N GLU A 134 9.76 -26.38 -4.62
CA GLU A 134 10.22 -25.53 -3.51
C GLU A 134 9.05 -24.96 -2.71
N GLU A 135 9.25 -24.82 -1.40
CA GLU A 135 8.34 -24.15 -0.49
C GLU A 135 8.19 -22.66 -0.80
N PHE A 136 7.01 -22.11 -0.53
CA PHE A 136 6.75 -20.70 -0.73
C PHE A 136 7.36 -19.87 0.41
N ARG A 137 8.58 -19.37 0.19
CA ARG A 137 9.28 -18.51 1.16
C ARG A 137 8.97 -17.03 0.95
N VAL A 138 8.69 -16.33 2.05
CA VAL A 138 8.47 -14.88 2.03
C VAL A 138 9.70 -14.16 1.47
N GLY A 139 9.49 -13.29 0.48
CA GLY A 139 10.52 -12.41 -0.07
C GLY A 139 11.38 -13.01 -1.20
N ARG A 140 11.32 -14.31 -1.46
CA ARG A 140 12.12 -14.95 -2.53
C ARG A 140 11.50 -14.77 -3.91
N TRP A 141 10.25 -15.21 -4.10
CA TRP A 141 9.53 -15.05 -5.36
C TRP A 141 8.07 -14.65 -5.14
N ARG A 142 7.49 -13.97 -6.13
CA ARG A 142 6.05 -13.67 -6.12
C ARG A 142 5.25 -14.95 -6.38
N VAL A 143 4.07 -15.05 -5.74
CA VAL A 143 3.14 -16.17 -5.88
C VAL A 143 1.82 -15.68 -6.48
N VAL A 144 1.20 -16.52 -7.30
CA VAL A 144 -0.13 -16.33 -7.90
C VAL A 144 -0.93 -17.62 -7.75
N ALA A 145 -2.26 -17.53 -7.69
CA ALA A 145 -3.13 -18.71 -7.59
C ALA A 145 -4.02 -18.85 -8.80
N CYS A 146 -4.31 -20.10 -9.15
CA CYS A 146 -5.32 -20.42 -10.15
C CYS A 146 -6.70 -19.89 -9.71
N GLY A 147 -7.43 -19.23 -10.61
CA GLY A 147 -8.79 -18.77 -10.38
C GLY A 147 -9.79 -19.89 -10.10
N ALA A 148 -9.52 -21.10 -10.62
CA ALA A 148 -10.38 -22.27 -10.48
C ALA A 148 -10.00 -23.14 -9.27
N CYS A 149 -8.80 -23.74 -9.26
CA CYS A 149 -8.40 -24.67 -8.20
C CYS A 149 -7.65 -24.03 -7.03
N LYS A 150 -7.49 -22.70 -7.04
CA LYS A 150 -6.86 -21.88 -5.97
C LYS A 150 -5.42 -22.25 -5.58
N ASN A 151 -4.82 -23.23 -6.25
CA ASN A 151 -3.47 -23.66 -5.94
C ASN A 151 -2.43 -22.58 -6.27
N PRO A 152 -1.47 -22.33 -5.36
CA PRO A 152 -0.41 -21.36 -5.53
C PRO A 152 0.69 -21.84 -6.48
N ILE A 153 1.27 -20.90 -7.23
CA ILE A 153 2.41 -21.12 -8.13
C ILE A 153 3.29 -19.87 -8.12
N HIS A 154 4.61 -20.04 -8.13
CA HIS A 154 5.52 -18.91 -8.35
C HIS A 154 5.25 -18.23 -9.71
N VAL A 155 5.29 -16.91 -9.75
CA VAL A 155 5.12 -16.13 -10.99
C VAL A 155 6.12 -16.58 -12.06
N VAL A 156 7.38 -16.78 -11.68
CA VAL A 156 8.43 -17.25 -12.60
C VAL A 156 8.14 -18.64 -13.16
N CYS A 157 7.66 -19.56 -12.32
CA CYS A 157 7.30 -20.91 -12.73
C CYS A 157 6.08 -20.95 -13.66
N LEU A 158 5.06 -20.13 -13.35
CA LEU A 158 3.89 -19.99 -14.21
C LEU A 158 4.26 -19.42 -15.58
N THR A 159 5.14 -18.41 -15.62
CA THR A 159 5.62 -17.81 -16.87
C THR A 159 6.34 -18.83 -17.73
N ALA A 160 7.24 -19.63 -17.13
CA ALA A 160 7.92 -20.72 -17.83
C ALA A 160 6.93 -21.77 -18.36
N TRP A 161 5.91 -22.14 -17.57
CA TRP A 161 4.86 -23.07 -17.98
C TRP A 161 4.04 -22.53 -19.17
N LYS A 162 3.62 -21.27 -19.13
CA LYS A 162 2.84 -20.62 -20.20
C LYS A 162 3.62 -20.47 -21.51
N SER A 163 4.95 -20.44 -21.46
CA SER A 163 5.80 -20.41 -22.65
C SER A 163 5.78 -21.75 -23.40
N LYS A 164 5.63 -22.86 -22.66
CA LYS A 164 5.64 -24.22 -23.21
C LYS A 164 4.26 -24.83 -23.44
N SER A 165 3.19 -24.25 -22.87
CA SER A 165 1.84 -24.83 -22.85
C SER A 165 0.73 -23.78 -22.96
N SER A 166 -0.47 -24.25 -23.31
CA SER A 166 -1.67 -23.50 -23.71
C SER A 166 -2.32 -22.68 -22.59
N ARG A 167 -1.65 -21.72 -21.95
CA ARG A 167 -2.24 -20.77 -20.96
C ARG A 167 -3.17 -21.43 -19.92
N THR A 168 -2.92 -22.67 -19.52
CA THR A 168 -3.75 -23.46 -18.60
C THR A 168 -3.05 -23.67 -17.26
N CYS A 169 -3.83 -23.98 -16.23
CA CYS A 169 -3.30 -24.36 -14.92
C CYS A 169 -2.53 -25.68 -14.99
N VAL A 170 -1.32 -25.73 -14.42
CA VAL A 170 -0.50 -26.94 -14.35
C VAL A 170 -1.17 -28.07 -13.56
N ILE A 171 -2.05 -27.72 -12.60
CA ILE A 171 -2.75 -28.71 -11.76
C ILE A 171 -4.08 -29.11 -12.37
N CYS A 172 -5.03 -28.17 -12.50
CA CYS A 172 -6.40 -28.50 -12.91
C CYS A 172 -6.67 -28.35 -14.41
N ARG A 173 -5.69 -27.92 -15.21
CA ARG A 173 -5.80 -27.66 -16.67
C ARG A 173 -6.87 -26.66 -17.10
N ALA A 174 -7.59 -26.03 -16.18
CA ALA A 174 -8.50 -24.93 -16.51
C ALA A 174 -7.72 -23.76 -17.13
N ARG A 175 -8.37 -23.02 -18.04
CA ARG A 175 -7.80 -21.80 -18.64
C ARG A 175 -7.37 -20.85 -17.53
N TRP A 176 -6.12 -20.39 -17.59
CA TRP A 176 -5.53 -19.58 -16.53
C TRP A 176 -6.23 -18.22 -16.45
N ARG A 177 -6.94 -18.03 -15.33
CA ARG A 177 -7.40 -16.73 -14.84
C ARG A 177 -6.80 -16.58 -13.46
N GLU A 178 -6.19 -15.44 -13.18
CA GLU A 178 -5.78 -15.13 -11.82
C GLU A 178 -7.07 -14.96 -10.99
N THR A 179 -7.07 -15.41 -9.72
CA THR A 179 -8.11 -14.96 -8.80
C THR A 179 -8.00 -13.44 -8.75
N LYS A 180 -8.96 -12.73 -9.37
CA LYS A 180 -9.11 -11.29 -9.15
C LYS A 180 -9.45 -11.16 -7.66
N GLN A 181 -8.46 -10.87 -6.84
CA GLN A 181 -8.74 -10.32 -5.51
C GLN A 181 -9.38 -8.97 -5.77
N GLU A 182 -10.69 -8.87 -5.55
CA GLU A 182 -11.45 -7.63 -5.77
C GLU A 182 -10.92 -6.50 -4.87
N ASP A 183 -10.23 -6.81 -3.79
CA ASP A 183 -9.56 -5.82 -2.95
C ASP A 183 -8.06 -5.77 -3.22
N LYS A 184 -7.64 -5.14 -4.33
CA LYS A 184 -6.22 -4.85 -4.65
C LYS A 184 -5.50 -4.04 -3.55
N TYR A 185 -6.22 -3.52 -2.55
CA TYR A 185 -5.67 -2.75 -1.44
C TYR A 185 -6.36 -3.12 -0.14
N LEU A 186 -5.63 -3.10 0.97
CA LEU A 186 -6.25 -3.13 2.30
C LEU A 186 -7.08 -1.86 2.46
N ASN A 187 -8.38 -1.99 2.74
CA ASN A 187 -9.28 -0.86 2.89
C ASN A 187 -9.72 -0.68 4.34
N LEU A 188 -9.62 0.55 4.86
CA LEU A 188 -9.97 0.92 6.23
C LEU A 188 -11.18 1.86 6.30
N SER A 189 -11.89 2.10 5.19
CA SER A 189 -12.99 3.08 5.11
C SER A 189 -14.07 2.88 6.19
N ALA A 190 -14.37 1.63 6.53
CA ALA A 190 -15.32 1.26 7.59
C ALA A 190 -14.93 1.77 9.00
N TYR A 191 -13.67 2.17 9.21
CA TYR A 191 -13.14 2.58 10.52
C TYR A 191 -12.80 4.07 10.58
N VAL A 192 -12.77 4.79 9.46
CA VAL A 192 -12.29 6.19 9.38
C VAL A 192 -13.31 7.20 9.93
N GLY A 193 -14.57 6.80 10.14
CA GLY A 193 -15.66 7.68 10.61
C GLY A 193 -15.52 8.23 12.03
N GLU A 194 -14.59 7.73 12.85
CA GLU A 194 -14.48 8.08 14.28
C GLU A 194 -13.45 9.19 14.58
N ASP A 195 -12.67 9.65 13.59
CA ASP A 195 -11.57 10.61 13.77
C ASP A 195 -12.02 12.09 13.82
N ASP A 196 -13.27 12.39 13.46
CA ASP A 196 -13.77 13.77 13.33
C ASP A 196 -14.10 14.44 14.68
N ASN A 197 -14.30 13.67 15.74
CA ASN A 197 -14.89 14.19 16.99
C ASN A 197 -13.87 14.51 18.10
N MET A 198 -12.56 14.36 17.84
CA MET A 198 -11.50 14.58 18.85
C MET A 198 -10.63 15.84 18.62
N VAL A 199 -10.96 16.68 17.63
CA VAL A 199 -10.26 17.95 17.37
C VAL A 199 -11.10 19.16 17.85
N ARG A 200 -12.09 18.94 18.72
CA ARG A 200 -13.02 19.98 19.20
C ARG A 200 -13.21 20.04 20.72
N THR A 201 -12.32 19.43 21.50
CA THR A 201 -12.26 19.58 22.96
C THR A 201 -10.90 20.11 23.37
#